data_AF-A0A834L930-F1
#
_entry.id   AF-A0A834L930-F1
#
_cell.length_a   1.000
_cell.length_b   1.000
_cell.length_c   1.000
_cell.angle_alpha   90.00
_cell.angle_beta   90.00
_cell.angle_gamma   90.00
#
_symmetry.space_group_name_H-M   'P 1'
#
loop_
_entity.id
_entity.type
_entity.pdbx_description
1 polymer ?
#
loop_
_entity_poly.entity_id
_entity_poly.type
_entity_poly.pdbx_seq_one_letter_code
_entity_poly.pdbx_strand_id
1 'polypeptide(L)'
;MNERDDLGRRLHEACWSGSVPALVALLEKDPLILDRVSSLTCFSNDTPLHVAASRGHLDFTKALLARKPKLATELDSLRCSPLHLASSEGYVEIVQELLRVNKDLCFARDQDGSDKTYLTDRIPLHLAAMKGRVETIKFLLELKSVKDEANVKNHNGSTALDVVEDCPNRDEKTMDIRNFLAQAGVCRSNPPSKLHSLHLFWNKYFLVGSDWLREKRDARTPFCHHFSLTVTVRRLLHRRTPATLLSTAGRARTSRFFKDRHYLDKDWGKYFSDDSSAASPNGKVILEVGCGAGNTVFPLVAKYPKLFVHACDFSPHAISHVDFNEDQVNAFLCDVVTDDLGDTMMPSSIDVVTLIFMLSAVCPKKMHLILQNVKKVLKPDGHILLRDYAIGDYAQVELDKRNQMISENFYIRGDGTSAFYFSEEFLSTLFGGAGFTIVDMDIYGRQIQNRSQNITMSRMDAKEHSDPETLQRSLI
;
A
#
# COMPACT_ATOMS: atom_id res chain seq x y z
N MET A 1 21.58 -9.63 -20.05
CA MET A 1 21.38 -9.30 -18.63
C MET A 1 22.74 -9.40 -17.95
N ASN A 2 23.17 -8.38 -17.20
CA ASN A 2 24.52 -8.32 -16.65
C ASN A 2 24.67 -9.32 -15.49
N GLU A 3 25.82 -10.00 -15.36
CA GLU A 3 26.04 -11.05 -14.33
C GLU A 3 25.90 -10.48 -12.90
N ARG A 4 26.17 -9.19 -12.73
CA ARG A 4 26.02 -8.46 -11.47
C ARG A 4 24.55 -8.26 -11.06
N ASP A 5 23.66 -8.01 -12.03
CA ASP A 5 22.24 -7.78 -11.78
C ASP A 5 21.52 -9.09 -11.39
N ASP A 6 21.99 -10.22 -11.93
CA ASP A 6 21.51 -11.56 -11.57
C ASP A 6 21.88 -11.93 -10.12
N LEU A 7 23.10 -11.61 -9.69
CA LEU A 7 23.57 -11.94 -8.35
C LEU A 7 22.84 -11.12 -7.27
N GLY A 8 22.59 -9.83 -7.53
CA GLY A 8 21.79 -8.98 -6.64
C GLY A 8 20.36 -9.49 -6.46
N ARG A 9 19.70 -9.88 -7.57
CA ARG A 9 18.36 -10.49 -7.52
C ARG A 9 18.32 -11.78 -6.71
N ARG A 10 19.28 -12.68 -6.93
CA ARG A 10 19.34 -13.97 -6.22
C ARG A 10 19.61 -13.77 -4.72
N LEU A 11 20.41 -12.76 -4.36
CA LEU A 11 20.59 -12.38 -2.95
C LEU A 11 19.28 -11.84 -2.37
N HIS A 12 18.56 -10.98 -3.08
CA HIS A 12 17.24 -10.48 -2.66
C HIS A 12 16.26 -11.64 -2.40
N GLU A 13 16.14 -12.59 -3.34
CA GLU A 13 15.29 -13.79 -3.20
C GLU A 13 15.70 -14.64 -1.98
N ALA A 14 17.00 -14.83 -1.75
CA ALA A 14 17.50 -15.57 -0.58
C ALA A 14 17.14 -14.86 0.73
N CYS A 15 17.27 -13.53 0.80
CA CYS A 15 16.89 -12.73 1.97
C CYS A 15 15.38 -12.78 2.20
N TRP A 16 14.60 -12.67 1.13
CA TRP A 16 13.15 -12.68 1.18
C TRP A 16 12.57 -14.01 1.69
N SER A 17 13.12 -15.11 1.19
CA SER A 17 12.74 -16.48 1.57
C SER A 17 13.38 -16.94 2.87
N GLY A 18 14.42 -16.27 3.36
CA GLY A 18 15.18 -16.69 4.54
C GLY A 18 16.08 -17.91 4.27
N SER A 19 16.42 -18.18 3.01
CA SER A 19 17.15 -19.39 2.61
C SER A 19 18.64 -19.31 2.89
N VAL A 20 19.06 -19.82 4.06
CA VAL A 20 20.49 -19.95 4.43
C VAL A 20 21.30 -20.73 3.38
N PRO A 21 20.81 -21.86 2.82
CA PRO A 21 21.56 -22.57 1.78
C PRO A 21 21.80 -21.71 0.53
N ALA A 22 20.81 -20.91 0.12
CA ALA A 22 20.97 -20.01 -1.02
C ALA A 22 22.01 -18.90 -0.71
N LEU A 23 21.98 -18.33 0.50
CA LEU A 23 23.00 -17.37 0.95
C LEU A 23 24.40 -17.98 0.93
N VAL A 24 24.57 -19.20 1.44
CA VAL A 24 25.86 -19.91 1.44
C VAL A 24 26.34 -20.15 0.00
N ALA A 25 25.48 -20.64 -0.89
CA ALA A 25 25.83 -20.87 -2.29
C ALA A 25 26.19 -19.56 -3.04
N LEU A 26 25.57 -18.43 -2.67
CA LEU A 26 25.92 -17.11 -3.22
C LEU A 26 27.28 -16.64 -2.69
N LEU A 27 27.55 -16.83 -1.40
CA LEU A 27 28.84 -16.50 -0.78
C LEU A 27 30.00 -17.36 -1.30
N GLU A 28 29.75 -18.62 -1.67
CA GLU A 28 30.75 -19.48 -2.30
C GLU A 28 31.13 -18.98 -3.71
N LYS A 29 30.14 -18.50 -4.47
CA LYS A 29 30.38 -17.90 -5.80
C LYS A 29 31.02 -16.53 -5.70
N ASP A 30 30.63 -15.75 -4.70
CA ASP A 30 31.13 -14.39 -4.47
C ASP A 30 31.26 -14.09 -2.97
N PRO A 31 32.46 -14.26 -2.39
CA PRO A 31 32.70 -14.00 -0.97
C PRO A 31 32.47 -12.55 -0.55
N LEU A 32 32.55 -11.60 -1.48
CA LEU A 32 32.41 -10.16 -1.25
C LEU A 32 31.01 -9.64 -1.58
N ILE A 33 30.05 -10.53 -1.89
CA ILE A 33 28.68 -10.14 -2.22
C ILE A 33 28.06 -9.26 -1.12
N LEU A 34 28.36 -9.58 0.16
CA LEU A 34 27.89 -8.83 1.34
C LEU A 34 28.58 -7.46 1.52
N ASP A 35 29.71 -7.22 0.86
CA ASP A 35 30.42 -5.94 0.85
C ASP A 35 29.92 -4.98 -0.21
N ARG A 36 29.28 -5.52 -1.24
CA ARG A 36 28.74 -4.75 -2.36
C ARG A 36 27.24 -4.44 -2.23
N VAL A 37 26.59 -4.90 -1.16
CA VAL A 37 25.11 -4.90 -1.05
C VAL A 37 24.50 -3.52 -1.00
N SER A 38 25.20 -2.51 -0.49
CA SER A 38 24.74 -1.11 -0.55
C SER A 38 24.55 -0.60 -1.98
N SER A 39 25.04 -1.32 -3.00
CA SER A 39 24.88 -1.03 -4.43
C SER A 39 24.06 -2.10 -5.19
N LEU A 40 23.58 -3.16 -4.53
CA LEU A 40 22.95 -4.33 -5.17
C LEU A 40 21.50 -4.59 -4.74
N THR A 41 20.98 -3.89 -3.72
CA THR A 41 19.58 -3.97 -3.33
C THR A 41 18.76 -3.17 -4.33
N CYS A 42 18.22 -3.90 -5.30
CA CYS A 42 17.68 -3.38 -6.55
C CYS A 42 16.48 -2.41 -6.40
N PHE A 43 15.91 -2.22 -5.20
CA PHE A 43 14.68 -1.45 -5.00
C PHE A 43 14.57 -0.64 -3.69
N SER A 44 15.54 -0.74 -2.77
CA SER A 44 15.58 0.03 -1.51
C SER A 44 17.00 0.05 -0.94
N ASN A 45 17.34 1.00 -0.07
CA ASN A 45 18.63 1.03 0.66
C ASN A 45 18.71 -0.05 1.78
N ASP A 46 17.83 -1.05 1.75
CA ASP A 46 17.68 -2.02 2.82
C ASP A 46 18.73 -3.11 2.69
N THR A 47 19.63 -3.21 3.66
CA THR A 47 20.55 -4.35 3.73
C THR A 47 19.80 -5.69 3.89
N PRO A 48 20.40 -6.83 3.49
CA PRO A 48 19.89 -8.19 3.74
C PRO A 48 19.42 -8.42 5.18
N LEU A 49 20.08 -7.77 6.14
CA LEU A 49 19.76 -7.92 7.55
C LEU A 49 18.48 -7.17 7.94
N HIS A 50 18.17 -6.02 7.32
CA HIS A 50 16.88 -5.35 7.51
C HIS A 50 15.72 -6.24 7.04
N VAL A 51 15.86 -6.82 5.84
CA VAL A 51 14.85 -7.73 5.29
C VAL A 51 14.69 -8.97 6.19
N ALA A 52 15.78 -9.60 6.61
CA ALA A 52 15.71 -10.76 7.50
C ALA A 52 15.07 -10.42 8.86
N ALA A 53 15.42 -9.27 9.44
CA ALA A 53 14.88 -8.80 10.71
C ALA A 53 13.40 -8.43 10.63
N SER A 54 12.96 -7.78 9.54
CA SER A 54 11.55 -7.44 9.32
C SER A 54 10.66 -8.67 9.02
N ARG A 55 11.26 -9.80 8.63
CA ARG A 55 10.52 -10.99 8.20
C ARG A 55 10.59 -12.17 9.17
N GLY A 56 11.33 -12.02 10.27
CA GLY A 56 11.44 -13.07 11.28
C GLY A 56 12.39 -14.21 10.90
N HIS A 57 13.32 -14.00 9.98
CA HIS A 57 14.24 -15.04 9.51
C HIS A 57 15.45 -15.18 10.44
N LEU A 58 15.28 -15.87 11.58
CA LEU A 58 16.29 -16.00 12.63
C LEU A 58 17.60 -16.64 12.15
N ASP A 59 17.52 -17.82 11.50
CA ASP A 59 18.73 -18.53 11.07
C ASP A 59 19.49 -17.77 9.98
N PHE A 60 18.75 -17.07 9.10
CA PHE A 60 19.33 -16.19 8.10
C PHE A 60 20.01 -14.98 8.75
N THR A 61 19.38 -14.38 9.76
CA THR A 61 19.96 -13.30 10.57
C THR A 61 21.28 -13.74 11.21
N LYS A 62 21.29 -14.92 11.85
CA LYS A 62 22.51 -15.51 12.44
C LYS A 62 23.60 -15.72 11.41
N ALA A 63 23.26 -16.26 10.24
CA ALA A 63 24.22 -16.49 9.15
C ALA A 63 24.83 -15.19 8.62
N LEU A 64 24.02 -14.14 8.42
CA LEU A 64 24.49 -12.82 8.00
C LEU A 64 25.41 -12.20 9.06
N LEU A 65 25.00 -12.19 10.32
CA LEU A 65 25.77 -11.60 11.43
C LEU A 65 27.09 -12.33 11.67
N ALA A 66 27.13 -13.65 11.50
CA ALA A 66 28.36 -14.44 11.60
C ALA A 66 29.40 -14.08 10.53
N ARG A 67 28.96 -13.63 9.35
CA ARG A 67 29.84 -13.23 8.25
C ARG A 67 30.15 -11.74 8.26
N LYS A 68 29.14 -10.90 8.50
CA LYS A 68 29.25 -9.45 8.43
C LYS A 68 28.47 -8.77 9.56
N PRO A 69 29.02 -8.73 10.79
CA PRO A 69 28.34 -8.16 11.96
C PRO A 69 28.06 -6.65 11.81
N LYS A 70 28.84 -5.93 10.99
CA LYS A 70 28.64 -4.50 10.71
C LYS A 70 27.26 -4.18 10.12
N LEU A 71 26.58 -5.14 9.49
CA LEU A 71 25.22 -4.95 8.99
C LEU A 71 24.23 -4.58 10.10
N ALA A 72 24.51 -4.94 11.36
CA ALA A 72 23.63 -4.65 12.50
C ALA A 72 23.50 -3.14 12.79
N THR A 73 24.47 -2.33 12.37
CA THR A 73 24.50 -0.87 12.59
C THR A 73 24.12 -0.07 11.35
N GLU A 74 23.97 -0.72 10.20
CA GLU A 74 23.53 -0.05 8.98
C GLU A 74 22.09 0.42 9.13
N LEU A 75 21.76 1.50 8.44
CA LEU A 75 20.43 2.08 8.47
C LEU A 75 19.77 1.94 7.09
N ASP A 76 18.49 1.63 7.09
CA ASP A 76 17.67 1.53 5.88
C ASP A 76 17.30 2.92 5.30
N SER A 77 16.49 2.94 4.24
CA SER A 77 16.01 4.19 3.63
C SER A 77 15.17 5.07 4.57
N LEU A 78 14.61 4.50 5.64
CA LEU A 78 13.87 5.20 6.69
C LEU A 78 14.73 5.47 7.93
N ARG A 79 16.04 5.34 7.77
CA ARG A 79 17.07 5.44 8.82
C ARG A 79 16.76 4.58 10.05
N CYS A 80 16.11 3.44 9.86
CA CYS A 80 15.89 2.42 10.88
C CYS A 80 17.02 1.39 10.84
N SER A 81 17.37 0.85 12.01
CA SER A 81 18.31 -0.27 12.12
C SER A 81 17.54 -1.59 12.04
N PRO A 82 18.21 -2.73 11.78
CA PRO A 82 17.55 -4.03 11.85
C PRO A 82 16.90 -4.30 13.22
N LEU A 83 17.45 -3.74 14.30
CA LEU A 83 16.89 -3.88 15.65
C LEU A 83 15.57 -3.12 15.80
N HIS A 84 15.42 -1.95 15.16
CA HIS A 84 14.15 -1.23 15.12
C HIS A 84 13.06 -2.08 14.47
N LEU A 85 13.35 -2.70 13.32
CA LEU A 85 12.42 -3.55 12.59
C LEU A 85 12.04 -4.81 13.38
N ALA A 86 13.04 -5.54 13.90
CA ALA A 86 12.78 -6.73 14.73
C ALA A 86 11.97 -6.40 15.99
N SER A 87 12.22 -5.25 16.61
CA SER A 87 11.49 -4.82 17.82
C SER A 87 10.07 -4.35 17.52
N SER A 88 9.86 -3.68 16.37
CA SER A 88 8.54 -3.30 15.86
C SER A 88 7.67 -4.53 15.54
N GLU A 89 8.28 -5.59 14.98
CA GLU A 89 7.56 -6.81 14.61
C GLU A 89 7.46 -7.84 15.75
N GLY A 90 8.25 -7.69 16.79
CA GLY A 90 8.19 -8.53 17.99
C GLY A 90 9.02 -9.81 17.92
N TYR A 91 10.02 -9.87 17.04
CA TYR A 91 10.90 -11.03 16.87
C TYR A 91 12.03 -11.05 17.92
N VAL A 92 11.69 -11.48 19.14
CA VAL A 92 12.56 -11.43 20.33
C VAL A 92 13.91 -12.12 20.10
N GLU A 93 13.93 -13.28 19.44
CA GLU A 93 15.16 -14.03 19.18
C GLU A 93 16.11 -13.29 18.22
N ILE A 94 15.56 -12.51 17.29
CA ILE A 94 16.35 -11.65 16.39
C ILE A 94 16.88 -10.45 17.17
N VAL A 95 16.06 -9.83 18.03
CA VAL A 95 16.47 -8.75 18.94
C VAL A 95 17.65 -9.22 19.81
N GLN A 96 17.57 -10.43 20.36
CA GLN A 96 18.64 -11.06 21.13
C GLN A 96 19.93 -11.21 20.32
N GLU A 97 19.87 -11.75 19.10
CA GLU A 97 21.06 -11.93 18.26
C GLU A 97 21.70 -10.61 17.85
N LEU A 98 20.90 -9.59 17.51
CA LEU A 98 21.41 -8.26 17.16
C LEU A 98 22.11 -7.59 18.35
N LEU A 99 21.53 -7.68 19.54
CA LEU A 99 22.13 -7.13 20.77
C LEU A 99 23.32 -7.95 21.28
N ARG A 100 23.41 -9.23 20.93
CA ARG A 100 24.61 -10.04 21.16
C ARG A 100 25.80 -9.52 20.36
N VAL A 101 25.55 -9.02 19.15
CA VAL A 101 26.59 -8.42 18.28
C VAL A 101 26.94 -7.00 18.72
N ASN A 102 25.94 -6.17 19.02
CA ASN A 102 26.16 -4.82 19.52
C ASN A 102 25.03 -4.41 20.49
N LYS A 103 25.38 -4.32 21.78
CA LYS A 103 24.43 -3.95 22.84
C LYS A 103 23.96 -2.50 22.75
N ASP A 104 24.77 -1.60 22.20
CA ASP A 104 24.46 -0.16 22.15
C ASP A 104 23.27 0.13 21.21
N LEU A 105 22.94 -0.81 20.33
CA LEU A 105 21.77 -0.72 19.45
C LEU A 105 20.46 -0.57 20.23
N CYS A 106 20.39 -1.00 21.49
CA CYS A 106 19.19 -0.81 22.32
C CYS A 106 18.80 0.67 22.52
N PHE A 107 19.72 1.60 22.25
CA PHE A 107 19.49 3.05 22.24
C PHE A 107 19.71 3.71 20.87
N ALA A 108 19.84 2.92 19.80
CA ALA A 108 19.87 3.46 18.44
C ALA A 108 18.61 4.31 18.22
N ARG A 109 18.75 5.48 17.59
CA ARG A 109 17.63 6.38 17.32
C ARG A 109 17.28 6.32 15.85
N ASP A 110 16.01 6.06 15.56
CA ASP A 110 15.48 6.23 14.21
C ASP A 110 15.40 7.70 13.81
N GLN A 111 15.43 7.98 12.52
CA GLN A 111 15.24 9.31 11.95
C GLN A 111 14.30 9.20 10.76
N ASP A 112 13.06 9.63 10.92
CA ASP A 112 12.05 9.45 9.88
C ASP A 112 12.25 10.40 8.68
N GLY A 113 12.98 9.90 7.67
CA GLY A 113 12.99 10.44 6.30
C GLY A 113 14.14 11.41 5.97
N SER A 114 14.32 11.65 4.67
CA SER A 114 15.34 12.52 4.06
C SER A 114 15.10 14.02 4.27
N ASP A 115 13.96 14.38 4.84
CA ASP A 115 13.55 15.76 5.06
C ASP A 115 13.57 16.06 6.57
N LYS A 116 14.34 17.08 7.00
CA LYS A 116 14.60 17.43 8.41
C LYS A 116 13.36 17.91 9.18
N THR A 117 12.19 17.77 8.59
CA THR A 117 10.89 18.30 9.01
C THR A 117 10.16 17.37 9.98
N TYR A 118 10.55 16.09 10.07
CA TYR A 118 9.93 15.10 10.97
C TYR A 118 10.99 14.28 11.71
N LEU A 119 11.39 14.76 12.89
CA LEU A 119 12.30 14.03 13.77
C LEU A 119 11.47 13.14 14.70
N THR A 120 11.84 11.86 14.79
CA THR A 120 11.16 10.88 15.64
C THR A 120 12.04 10.45 16.81
N ASP A 121 13.34 10.26 16.59
CA ASP A 121 14.34 9.92 17.61
C ASP A 121 13.92 8.75 18.52
N ARG A 122 13.20 7.77 17.99
CA ARG A 122 12.73 6.63 18.77
C ARG A 122 13.79 5.55 18.84
N ILE A 123 13.92 5.00 20.03
CA ILE A 123 14.69 3.78 20.30
C ILE A 123 13.84 2.51 20.13
N PRO A 124 14.43 1.31 20.00
CA PRO A 124 13.71 0.04 19.85
C PRO A 124 12.59 -0.18 20.87
N LEU A 125 12.80 0.25 22.12
CA LEU A 125 11.77 0.15 23.18
C LEU A 125 10.50 0.95 22.85
N HIS A 126 10.62 2.15 22.27
CA HIS A 126 9.45 2.94 21.85
C HIS A 126 8.67 2.23 20.74
N LEU A 127 9.36 1.62 19.78
CA LEU A 127 8.72 0.92 18.67
C LEU A 127 8.01 -0.36 19.14
N ALA A 128 8.66 -1.14 20.01
CA ALA A 128 8.04 -2.31 20.63
C ALA A 128 6.79 -1.94 21.45
N ALA A 129 6.89 -0.85 22.22
CA ALA A 129 5.78 -0.31 23.02
C ALA A 129 4.62 0.17 22.13
N MET A 130 4.91 0.98 21.11
CA MET A 130 3.94 1.48 20.12
C MET A 130 3.21 0.36 19.38
N LYS A 131 3.88 -0.76 19.11
CA LYS A 131 3.34 -1.92 18.37
C LYS A 131 2.78 -3.01 19.27
N GLY A 132 2.74 -2.79 20.58
CA GLY A 132 2.18 -3.75 21.53
C GLY A 132 2.99 -5.05 21.67
N ARG A 133 4.31 -5.03 21.44
CA ARG A 133 5.17 -6.23 21.42
C ARG A 133 5.65 -6.61 22.83
N VAL A 134 4.73 -7.16 23.62
CA VAL A 134 4.92 -7.49 25.06
C VAL A 134 6.24 -8.22 25.35
N GLU A 135 6.51 -9.33 24.66
CA GLU A 135 7.69 -10.16 24.95
C GLU A 135 9.01 -9.46 24.60
N THR A 136 9.00 -8.62 23.56
CA THR A 136 10.15 -7.77 23.23
C THR A 136 10.37 -6.69 24.28
N ILE A 137 9.31 -6.06 24.79
CA ILE A 137 9.39 -5.06 25.85
C ILE A 137 9.97 -5.68 27.12
N LYS A 138 9.46 -6.84 27.54
CA LYS A 138 9.98 -7.58 28.70
C LYS A 138 11.48 -7.84 28.54
N PHE A 139 11.89 -8.42 27.41
CA PHE A 139 13.29 -8.70 27.14
C PHE A 139 14.16 -7.45 27.14
N LEU A 140 13.73 -6.36 26.48
CA LEU A 140 14.50 -5.11 26.45
C LEU A 140 14.65 -4.51 27.86
N LEU A 141 13.62 -4.58 28.71
CA LEU A 141 13.65 -4.07 30.09
C LEU A 141 14.46 -4.95 31.06
N GLU A 142 14.72 -6.21 30.71
CA GLU A 142 15.66 -7.08 31.45
C GLU A 142 17.12 -6.64 31.24
N LEU A 143 17.41 -5.92 30.16
CA LEU A 143 18.75 -5.38 29.92
C LEU A 143 19.02 -4.27 30.93
N LYS A 144 20.06 -4.47 31.76
CA LYS A 144 20.45 -3.50 32.80
C LYS A 144 20.61 -2.07 32.26
N SER A 145 21.24 -1.91 31.10
CA SER A 145 21.43 -0.60 30.47
C SER A 145 20.09 0.09 30.15
N VAL A 146 19.15 -0.62 29.53
CA VAL A 146 17.81 -0.11 29.21
C VAL A 146 17.02 0.17 30.49
N LYS A 147 17.15 -0.67 31.52
CA LYS A 147 16.48 -0.46 32.81
C LYS A 147 16.99 0.78 33.54
N ASP A 148 18.31 1.00 33.55
CA ASP A 148 18.93 2.15 34.18
C ASP A 148 18.55 3.47 33.47
N GLU A 149 18.29 3.41 32.15
CA GLU A 149 17.90 4.55 31.32
C GLU A 149 16.49 4.40 30.71
N ALA A 150 15.54 3.79 31.42
CA ALA A 150 14.25 3.39 30.83
C ALA A 150 13.35 4.58 30.40
N ASN A 151 13.70 5.80 30.85
CA ASN A 151 13.01 7.05 30.60
C ASN A 151 13.58 7.86 29.41
N VAL A 152 14.28 7.21 28.48
CA VAL A 152 14.73 7.87 27.24
C VAL A 152 13.53 8.49 26.54
N LYS A 153 13.65 9.78 26.20
CA LYS A 153 12.64 10.51 25.44
C LYS A 153 12.94 10.49 23.95
N ASN A 154 11.89 10.35 23.16
CA ASN A 154 11.92 10.57 21.72
C ASN A 154 11.93 12.09 21.41
N HIS A 155 11.87 12.46 20.12
CA HIS A 155 11.92 13.87 19.72
C HIS A 155 10.77 14.71 20.31
N ASN A 156 9.60 14.10 20.50
CA ASN A 156 8.40 14.75 21.05
C ASN A 156 8.44 14.88 22.58
N GLY A 157 9.53 14.44 23.22
CA GLY A 157 9.64 14.41 24.67
C GLY A 157 8.92 13.23 25.33
N SER A 158 8.36 12.31 24.54
CA SER A 158 7.62 11.14 25.00
C SER A 158 8.55 9.99 25.36
N THR A 159 8.28 9.33 26.49
CA THR A 159 8.89 8.04 26.86
C THR A 159 8.15 6.87 26.21
N ALA A 160 8.66 5.64 26.35
CA ALA A 160 7.95 4.44 25.89
C ALA A 160 6.58 4.27 26.56
N LEU A 161 6.41 4.72 27.81
CA LEU A 161 5.12 4.71 28.49
C LEU A 161 4.15 5.73 27.89
N ASP A 162 4.62 6.95 27.61
CA ASP A 162 3.79 7.99 26.99
C ASP A 162 3.29 7.55 25.60
N VAL A 163 4.15 6.90 24.82
CA VAL A 163 3.79 6.35 23.50
C VAL A 163 2.67 5.31 23.58
N VAL A 164 2.67 4.48 24.63
CA VAL A 164 1.61 3.47 24.87
C VAL A 164 0.30 4.13 25.29
N GLU A 165 0.37 5.21 26.05
CA GLU A 165 -0.83 5.92 26.50
C GLU A 165 -1.50 6.76 25.41
N ASP A 166 -0.69 7.27 24.48
CA ASP A 166 -1.17 7.97 23.29
C ASP A 166 -1.73 6.99 22.24
N CYS A 167 -1.67 5.66 22.46
CA CYS A 167 -2.32 4.67 21.61
C CYS A 167 -3.84 4.75 21.73
N PRO A 168 -4.59 4.85 20.61
CA PRO A 168 -6.05 4.87 20.63
C PRO A 168 -6.66 3.51 21.07
N ASN A 169 -5.89 2.41 20.97
CA ASN A 169 -6.34 1.08 21.37
C ASN A 169 -6.14 0.87 22.88
N ARG A 170 -7.24 0.68 23.62
CA ARG A 170 -7.26 0.35 25.06
C ARG A 170 -7.57 -1.13 25.29
N ASP A 171 -6.88 -2.03 24.59
CA ASP A 171 -7.04 -3.46 24.79
C ASP A 171 -6.29 -3.95 26.06
N GLU A 172 -6.60 -5.18 26.50
CA GLU A 172 -6.00 -5.80 27.69
C GLU A 172 -4.45 -5.82 27.61
N LYS A 173 -3.92 -6.04 26.41
CA LYS A 173 -2.47 -6.02 26.13
C LYS A 173 -1.83 -4.66 26.38
N THR A 174 -2.51 -3.57 26.02
CA THR A 174 -2.03 -2.21 26.27
C THR A 174 -1.95 -1.92 27.77
N MET A 175 -2.89 -2.44 28.56
CA MET A 175 -2.88 -2.30 30.03
C MET A 175 -1.75 -3.12 30.67
N ASP A 176 -1.47 -4.32 30.17
CA ASP A 176 -0.33 -5.13 30.62
C ASP A 176 1.01 -4.43 30.33
N ILE A 177 1.18 -3.89 29.12
CA ILE A 177 2.39 -3.15 28.74
C ILE A 177 2.59 -1.93 29.63
N ARG A 178 1.52 -1.16 29.87
CA ARG A 178 1.54 -0.02 30.80
C ARG A 178 2.05 -0.43 32.18
N ASN A 179 1.54 -1.55 32.71
CA ASN A 179 1.95 -2.07 34.01
C ASN A 179 3.41 -2.52 34.00
N PHE A 180 3.86 -3.22 32.96
CA PHE A 180 5.26 -3.66 32.84
C PHE A 180 6.23 -2.49 32.77
N LEU A 181 5.93 -1.47 31.95
CA LEU A 181 6.75 -0.26 31.84
C LEU A 181 6.80 0.50 33.17
N ALA A 182 5.66 0.67 33.83
CA ALA A 182 5.59 1.33 35.14
C ALA A 182 6.38 0.58 36.22
N GLN A 183 6.25 -0.75 36.28
CA GLN A 183 7.02 -1.59 37.22
C GLN A 183 8.53 -1.55 36.95
N ALA A 184 8.92 -1.38 35.69
CA ALA A 184 10.31 -1.21 35.30
C ALA A 184 10.87 0.20 35.58
N GLY A 185 10.07 1.13 36.13
CA GLY A 185 10.49 2.49 36.45
C GLY A 185 10.39 3.48 35.28
N VAL A 186 9.69 3.11 34.20
CA VAL A 186 9.34 4.06 33.14
C VAL A 186 8.21 4.95 33.64
N CYS A 187 8.48 6.24 33.70
CA CYS A 187 7.58 7.27 34.18
C CYS A 187 7.07 8.12 33.03
N ARG A 188 5.87 8.67 33.20
CA ARG A 188 5.35 9.69 32.27
C ARG A 188 6.29 10.88 32.20
N SER A 189 6.44 11.45 31.02
CA SER A 189 7.09 12.77 30.89
C SER A 189 6.17 13.86 31.48
N ASN A 190 6.74 14.81 32.24
CA ASN A 190 6.01 16.02 32.66
C ASN A 190 5.50 16.77 31.42
N PRO A 191 4.29 17.38 31.44
CA PRO A 191 3.68 17.96 30.25
C PRO A 191 4.59 19.05 29.66
N PRO A 192 5.06 18.91 28.41
CA PRO A 192 5.71 20.01 27.75
C PRO A 192 4.67 21.09 27.47
N SER A 193 4.98 22.31 27.92
CA SER A 193 4.30 23.55 27.56
C SER A 193 4.45 23.80 26.06
N LYS A 194 3.56 23.20 25.25
CA LYS A 194 3.06 23.62 23.93
C LYS A 194 2.42 22.41 23.25
N LEU A 195 1.09 22.40 23.23
CA LEU A 195 0.31 21.63 22.26
C LEU A 195 0.74 22.07 20.86
N HIS A 196 1.52 21.24 20.17
CA HIS A 196 1.53 21.19 18.72
C HIS A 196 1.46 19.72 18.29
N SER A 197 0.27 19.38 17.77
CA SER A 197 0.00 18.28 16.84
C SER A 197 0.24 16.84 17.30
N LEU A 198 -0.68 16.31 18.12
CA LEU A 198 -0.78 14.88 18.44
C LEU A 198 -1.56 14.05 17.38
N HIS A 199 -2.09 14.68 16.32
CA HIS A 199 -2.89 13.98 15.29
C HIS A 199 -2.05 13.37 14.14
N LEU A 200 -0.74 13.63 14.10
CA LEU A 200 0.19 13.14 13.06
C LEU A 200 1.01 11.91 13.50
N PHE A 201 0.96 11.56 14.79
CA PHE A 201 1.88 10.61 15.44
C PHE A 201 1.62 9.14 15.08
N TRP A 202 0.36 8.78 14.84
CA TRP A 202 -0.05 7.38 14.61
C TRP A 202 -0.05 6.94 13.15
N ASN A 203 -0.14 7.90 12.23
CA ASN A 203 -0.55 7.62 10.87
C ASN A 203 0.63 7.13 9.99
N LYS A 204 1.90 7.24 10.43
CA LYS A 204 3.11 7.06 9.56
C LYS A 204 3.78 5.67 9.66
N TYR A 205 3.59 4.92 10.74
CA TYR A 205 4.38 3.71 11.02
C TYR A 205 3.76 2.38 10.54
N PHE A 206 2.68 2.43 9.77
CA PHE A 206 2.17 1.26 9.04
C PHE A 206 2.66 1.21 7.57
N LEU A 207 3.48 2.18 7.14
CA LEU A 207 3.93 2.32 5.75
C LEU A 207 5.16 1.46 5.36
N VAL A 208 5.86 0.82 6.28
CA VAL A 208 7.08 0.04 5.94
C VAL A 208 6.77 -1.35 5.38
N GLY A 209 5.50 -1.79 5.40
CA GLY A 209 5.08 -2.98 4.66
C GLY A 209 4.84 -2.77 3.16
N SER A 210 4.97 -1.54 2.65
CA SER A 210 4.41 -1.16 1.34
C SER A 210 5.35 -1.26 0.13
N ASP A 211 6.64 -1.56 0.31
CA ASP A 211 7.54 -1.92 -0.80
C ASP A 211 7.56 -3.44 -1.09
N TRP A 212 6.82 -4.22 -0.28
CA TRP A 212 6.88 -5.69 -0.24
C TRP A 212 5.90 -6.40 -1.20
N LEU A 213 5.02 -5.67 -1.90
CA LEU A 213 3.94 -6.27 -2.71
C LEU A 213 4.29 -6.46 -4.20
N ARG A 214 5.49 -6.08 -4.64
CA ARG A 214 5.85 -6.12 -6.08
C ARG A 214 6.22 -7.51 -6.61
N GLU A 215 6.50 -8.50 -5.76
CA GLU A 215 7.21 -9.73 -6.20
C GLU A 215 6.47 -11.06 -6.01
N LYS A 216 5.24 -11.07 -5.47
CA LYS A 216 4.54 -12.34 -5.16
C LYS A 216 3.66 -12.93 -6.27
N ARG A 217 3.94 -12.64 -7.55
CA ARG A 217 3.12 -13.13 -8.68
C ARG A 217 3.74 -14.23 -9.53
N ASP A 218 5.02 -14.58 -9.33
CA ASP A 218 5.67 -15.67 -10.08
C ASP A 218 6.49 -16.60 -9.18
N ALA A 219 5.82 -17.55 -8.52
CA ALA A 219 6.45 -18.82 -8.12
C ALA A 219 5.38 -19.89 -7.92
N ARG A 220 5.35 -20.88 -8.83
CA ARG A 220 4.62 -22.13 -8.63
C ARG A 220 5.50 -23.11 -7.83
N THR A 221 4.83 -23.96 -7.05
CA THR A 221 5.23 -25.31 -6.53
C THR A 221 6.02 -25.38 -5.20
N PRO A 222 6.07 -26.54 -4.50
CA PRO A 222 5.00 -27.48 -4.06
C PRO A 222 5.16 -28.02 -2.60
N PHE A 223 4.18 -28.83 -2.13
CA PHE A 223 4.10 -29.66 -0.90
C PHE A 223 3.84 -28.93 0.43
N CYS A 224 3.08 -29.46 1.42
CA CYS A 224 1.94 -30.38 1.56
C CYS A 224 1.86 -30.60 3.08
N HIS A 225 0.77 -30.25 3.76
CA HIS A 225 0.11 -31.14 4.71
C HIS A 225 -1.33 -30.63 4.94
N HIS A 226 -2.23 -31.61 4.98
CA HIS A 226 -3.66 -31.53 4.81
C HIS A 226 -4.39 -30.69 5.87
N PHE A 227 -5.28 -29.81 5.43
CA PHE A 227 -6.69 -29.83 5.85
C PHE A 227 -7.56 -29.46 4.64
N SER A 228 -8.52 -30.34 4.35
CA SER A 228 -9.38 -30.30 3.16
C SER A 228 -10.62 -29.44 3.42
N LEU A 229 -10.92 -28.51 2.52
CA LEU A 229 -12.31 -28.15 2.19
C LEU A 229 -12.43 -27.89 0.69
N THR A 230 -13.20 -28.74 0.03
CA THR A 230 -13.40 -28.83 -1.42
C THR A 230 -14.42 -27.80 -1.92
N VAL A 231 -14.08 -27.00 -2.94
CA VAL A 231 -15.08 -26.44 -3.88
C VAL A 231 -14.57 -26.60 -5.32
N THR A 232 -15.40 -27.24 -6.12
CA THR A 232 -15.18 -27.86 -7.43
C THR A 232 -14.82 -26.89 -8.57
N VAL A 233 -13.73 -27.17 -9.30
CA VAL A 233 -13.46 -26.60 -10.64
C VAL A 233 -13.65 -27.70 -11.69
N ARG A 234 -14.70 -27.60 -12.51
CA ARG A 234 -14.92 -28.50 -13.65
C ARG A 234 -14.27 -27.93 -14.91
N ARG A 235 -13.16 -28.57 -15.31
CA ARG A 235 -12.46 -28.41 -16.59
C ARG A 235 -13.17 -29.28 -17.62
N LEU A 236 -13.65 -28.70 -18.72
CA LEU A 236 -14.10 -29.44 -19.90
C LEU A 236 -13.16 -29.10 -21.06
N LEU A 237 -12.32 -30.09 -21.40
CA LEU A 237 -11.56 -30.17 -22.65
C LEU A 237 -12.25 -31.22 -23.52
N HIS A 238 -12.65 -30.84 -24.73
CA HIS A 238 -12.69 -31.77 -25.86
C HIS A 238 -12.09 -31.10 -27.09
N ARG A 239 -11.20 -31.86 -27.74
CA ARG A 239 -10.32 -31.50 -28.86
C ARG A 239 -11.10 -31.46 -30.19
N ARG A 240 -10.66 -30.60 -31.12
CA ARG A 240 -10.18 -30.94 -32.49
C ARG A 240 -9.81 -29.66 -33.28
N THR A 241 -8.62 -29.66 -33.88
CA THR A 241 -8.16 -28.80 -35.01
C THR A 241 -8.44 -29.52 -36.35
N PRO A 242 -8.26 -28.96 -37.58
CA PRO A 242 -7.65 -27.67 -37.98
C PRO A 242 -8.38 -26.85 -39.10
N ALA A 243 -7.87 -25.62 -39.33
CA ALA A 243 -7.85 -24.83 -40.57
C ALA A 243 -9.11 -24.12 -41.13
N THR A 244 -8.89 -22.84 -41.48
CA THR A 244 -9.59 -21.96 -42.45
C THR A 244 -11.05 -21.59 -42.21
N LEU A 245 -11.27 -20.37 -41.69
CA LEU A 245 -12.00 -19.30 -42.40
C LEU A 245 -11.89 -17.98 -41.60
N LEU A 246 -11.21 -17.01 -42.21
CA LEU A 246 -11.18 -15.60 -41.83
C LEU A 246 -12.55 -14.97 -42.09
N SER A 247 -13.14 -14.34 -41.08
CA SER A 247 -13.69 -12.98 -41.12
C SER A 247 -14.55 -12.73 -39.88
N THR A 248 -14.44 -11.54 -39.30
CA THR A 248 -15.38 -10.96 -38.31
C THR A 248 -15.58 -11.75 -37.00
N ALA A 249 -14.57 -11.74 -36.10
CA ALA A 249 -14.72 -11.90 -34.65
C ALA A 249 -13.32 -11.97 -33.98
N GLY A 250 -12.63 -10.83 -33.89
CA GLY A 250 -11.28 -10.75 -33.34
C GLY A 250 -11.24 -10.59 -31.82
N ARG A 251 -11.42 -11.70 -31.10
CA ARG A 251 -10.68 -12.02 -29.86
C ARG A 251 -10.97 -11.22 -28.57
N ALA A 252 -12.23 -11.20 -28.14
CA ALA A 252 -12.57 -11.07 -26.72
C ALA A 252 -12.15 -12.34 -25.94
N ARG A 253 -10.91 -12.39 -25.44
CA ARG A 253 -10.48 -13.43 -24.50
C ARG A 253 -9.27 -12.98 -23.68
N THR A 254 -9.51 -12.25 -22.59
CA THR A 254 -9.32 -12.69 -21.18
C THR A 254 -9.36 -11.50 -20.21
N SER A 255 -10.54 -11.12 -19.69
CA SER A 255 -10.65 -10.32 -18.46
C SER A 255 -12.04 -10.46 -17.80
N ARG A 256 -12.44 -11.68 -17.42
CA ARG A 256 -13.70 -11.90 -16.66
C ARG A 256 -13.69 -11.31 -15.23
N PHE A 257 -12.66 -10.56 -14.85
CA PHE A 257 -12.48 -10.04 -13.49
C PHE A 257 -13.07 -8.65 -13.27
N PHE A 258 -13.30 -7.86 -14.33
CA PHE A 258 -13.88 -6.52 -14.23
C PHE A 258 -14.96 -6.34 -15.31
N LYS A 259 -16.07 -5.68 -14.94
CA LYS A 259 -17.14 -5.35 -15.89
C LYS A 259 -16.88 -3.98 -16.50
N ASP A 260 -17.20 -3.84 -17.77
CA ASP A 260 -17.19 -2.56 -18.48
C ASP A 260 -18.07 -1.53 -17.76
N ARG A 261 -17.57 -0.31 -17.64
CA ARG A 261 -18.19 0.75 -16.81
C ARG A 261 -19.18 1.59 -17.61
N HIS A 262 -20.17 0.93 -18.22
CA HIS A 262 -21.20 1.60 -19.03
C HIS A 262 -22.05 2.65 -18.28
N TYR A 263 -21.96 2.71 -16.95
CA TYR A 263 -22.66 3.70 -16.14
C TYR A 263 -22.04 5.10 -16.22
N LEU A 264 -20.78 5.24 -16.65
CA LEU A 264 -20.07 6.53 -16.64
C LEU A 264 -20.76 7.60 -17.49
N ASP A 265 -21.39 7.22 -18.59
CA ASP A 265 -22.18 8.14 -19.39
C ASP A 265 -23.44 8.61 -18.66
N LYS A 266 -24.10 7.72 -17.91
CA LYS A 266 -25.28 8.09 -17.15
C LYS A 266 -24.93 9.11 -16.05
N ASP A 267 -23.83 8.86 -15.36
CA ASP A 267 -23.43 9.65 -14.19
C ASP A 267 -22.73 10.95 -14.63
N TRP A 268 -21.91 10.90 -15.70
CA TRP A 268 -20.98 11.97 -16.08
C TRP A 268 -20.95 12.33 -17.57
N GLY A 269 -21.92 11.88 -18.38
CA GLY A 269 -21.92 12.08 -19.83
C GLY A 269 -21.74 13.53 -20.29
N LYS A 270 -22.27 14.49 -19.51
CA LYS A 270 -22.10 15.94 -19.74
C LYS A 270 -20.65 16.42 -19.73
N TYR A 271 -19.77 15.73 -19.00
CA TYR A 271 -18.34 16.05 -18.95
C TYR A 271 -17.58 15.50 -20.16
N PHE A 272 -18.14 14.49 -20.83
CA PHE A 272 -17.54 13.85 -22.00
C PHE A 272 -18.11 14.38 -23.34
N SER A 273 -19.32 14.94 -23.34
CA SER A 273 -19.93 15.52 -24.54
C SER A 273 -19.41 16.92 -24.87
N ASP A 274 -19.44 17.26 -26.17
CA ASP A 274 -19.05 18.56 -26.73
C ASP A 274 -20.26 19.51 -26.90
N ASP A 275 -21.23 19.50 -26.00
CA ASP A 275 -22.48 20.27 -26.17
C ASP A 275 -22.32 21.78 -25.93
N SER A 276 -21.10 22.27 -25.66
CA SER A 276 -20.84 23.70 -25.44
C SER A 276 -20.72 24.47 -26.76
N SER A 277 -21.25 25.69 -26.79
CA SER A 277 -21.14 26.64 -27.91
C SER A 277 -19.69 27.10 -28.23
N ALA A 278 -18.71 26.64 -27.45
CA ALA A 278 -17.28 26.87 -27.61
C ALA A 278 -16.52 25.58 -28.00
N ALA A 279 -17.16 24.68 -28.75
CA ALA A 279 -16.62 23.38 -29.13
C ALA A 279 -15.22 23.48 -29.74
N SER A 280 -14.24 22.84 -29.09
CA SER A 280 -12.90 22.61 -29.63
C SER A 280 -13.02 21.77 -30.91
N PRO A 281 -12.29 22.09 -31.99
CA PRO A 281 -12.25 21.24 -33.19
C PRO A 281 -11.79 19.80 -32.89
N ASN A 282 -11.03 19.61 -31.81
CA ASN A 282 -10.32 18.37 -31.48
C ASN A 282 -10.98 17.55 -30.35
N GLY A 283 -12.22 17.87 -29.96
CA GLY A 283 -12.90 17.22 -28.84
C GLY A 283 -12.22 17.46 -27.48
N LYS A 284 -12.70 16.77 -26.45
CA LYS A 284 -12.12 16.83 -25.09
C LYS A 284 -10.99 15.83 -24.89
N VAL A 285 -10.02 16.23 -24.07
CA VAL A 285 -8.87 15.42 -23.67
C VAL A 285 -9.05 14.93 -22.25
N ILE A 286 -9.02 13.61 -22.06
CA ILE A 286 -9.24 12.93 -20.78
C ILE A 286 -7.95 12.30 -20.29
N LEU A 287 -7.72 12.30 -18.98
CA LEU A 287 -6.71 11.48 -18.32
C LEU A 287 -7.38 10.44 -17.40
N GLU A 288 -7.28 9.16 -17.76
CA GLU A 288 -7.61 8.05 -16.85
C GLU A 288 -6.36 7.62 -16.08
N VAL A 289 -6.38 7.82 -14.76
CA VAL A 289 -5.31 7.36 -13.86
C VAL A 289 -5.68 6.01 -13.28
N GLY A 290 -4.79 5.02 -13.41
CA GLY A 290 -5.05 3.64 -13.03
C GLY A 290 -5.96 2.92 -14.03
N CYS A 291 -5.63 2.99 -15.32
CA CYS A 291 -6.50 2.52 -16.39
C CYS A 291 -6.74 0.99 -16.38
N GLY A 292 -5.85 0.22 -15.75
CA GLY A 292 -5.94 -1.23 -15.63
C GLY A 292 -6.17 -1.90 -16.99
N ALA A 293 -7.19 -2.76 -17.07
CA ALA A 293 -7.55 -3.44 -18.32
C ALA A 293 -8.40 -2.59 -19.30
N GLY A 294 -8.50 -1.27 -19.09
CA GLY A 294 -9.21 -0.36 -20.01
C GLY A 294 -10.74 -0.32 -19.86
N ASN A 295 -11.31 -0.86 -18.79
CA ASN A 295 -12.77 -0.96 -18.60
C ASN A 295 -13.50 0.40 -18.49
N THR A 296 -12.76 1.47 -18.21
CA THR A 296 -13.21 2.87 -18.30
C THR A 296 -13.03 3.40 -19.73
N VAL A 297 -11.82 3.22 -20.27
CA VAL A 297 -11.39 3.80 -21.54
C VAL A 297 -12.19 3.27 -22.72
N PHE A 298 -12.35 1.94 -22.86
CA PHE A 298 -12.99 1.33 -24.02
C PHE A 298 -14.45 1.79 -24.22
N PRO A 299 -15.33 1.77 -23.19
CA PRO A 299 -16.68 2.29 -23.36
C PRO A 299 -16.74 3.78 -23.67
N LEU A 300 -15.82 4.58 -23.13
CA LEU A 300 -15.76 6.02 -23.37
C LEU A 300 -15.40 6.33 -24.82
N VAL A 301 -14.29 5.78 -25.33
CA VAL A 301 -13.86 6.06 -26.72
C VAL A 301 -14.84 5.50 -27.75
N ALA A 302 -15.51 4.37 -27.45
CA ALA A 302 -16.54 3.82 -28.30
C ALA A 302 -17.80 4.71 -28.38
N LYS A 303 -18.13 5.40 -27.28
CA LYS A 303 -19.33 6.25 -27.21
C LYS A 303 -19.07 7.68 -27.70
N TYR A 304 -17.89 8.22 -27.41
CA TYR A 304 -17.51 9.58 -27.75
C TYR A 304 -16.28 9.54 -28.69
N PRO A 305 -16.49 9.39 -30.00
CA PRO A 305 -15.40 9.17 -30.96
C PRO A 305 -14.45 10.36 -31.13
N LYS A 306 -14.81 11.54 -30.60
CA LYS A 306 -13.95 12.72 -30.60
C LYS A 306 -13.08 12.85 -29.34
N LEU A 307 -13.25 11.98 -28.35
CA LEU A 307 -12.39 12.01 -27.16
C LEU A 307 -11.00 11.51 -27.49
N PHE A 308 -10.01 12.21 -26.94
CA PHE A 308 -8.66 11.70 -26.81
C PHE A 308 -8.41 11.33 -25.35
N VAL A 309 -7.85 10.15 -25.10
CA VAL A 309 -7.63 9.64 -23.73
C VAL A 309 -6.15 9.37 -23.50
N HIS A 310 -5.56 10.07 -22.55
CA HIS A 310 -4.33 9.63 -21.90
C HIS A 310 -4.70 8.59 -20.85
N ALA A 311 -4.13 7.39 -20.95
CA ALA A 311 -4.40 6.28 -20.03
C ALA A 311 -3.10 5.86 -19.35
N CYS A 312 -3.03 5.99 -18.02
CA CYS A 312 -1.81 5.65 -17.30
C CYS A 312 -2.06 4.59 -16.23
N ASP A 313 -1.04 3.76 -16.01
CA ASP A 313 -1.05 2.74 -14.96
C ASP A 313 0.39 2.47 -14.53
N PHE A 314 0.60 2.16 -13.26
CA PHE A 314 1.91 1.79 -12.73
C PHE A 314 2.33 0.37 -13.16
N SER A 315 1.36 -0.44 -13.61
CA SER A 315 1.56 -1.82 -14.04
C SER A 315 1.93 -1.89 -15.53
N PRO A 316 3.14 -2.38 -15.87
CA PRO A 316 3.51 -2.61 -17.27
C PRO A 316 2.54 -3.56 -17.99
N HIS A 317 1.89 -4.47 -17.25
CA HIS A 317 0.91 -5.39 -17.83
C HIS A 317 -0.36 -4.68 -18.30
N ALA A 318 -0.83 -3.67 -17.55
CA ALA A 318 -2.00 -2.87 -17.92
C ALA A 318 -1.77 -2.07 -19.20
N ILE A 319 -0.53 -1.65 -19.45
CA ILE A 319 -0.16 -0.89 -20.66
C ILE A 319 0.15 -1.81 -21.84
N SER A 320 0.88 -2.90 -21.64
CA SER A 320 1.40 -3.74 -22.74
C SER A 320 0.41 -4.79 -23.28
N HIS A 321 -0.61 -5.18 -22.51
CA HIS A 321 -1.52 -6.27 -22.89
C HIS A 321 -2.93 -5.80 -23.24
N VAL A 322 -3.15 -4.48 -23.24
CA VAL A 322 -4.43 -3.87 -23.58
C VAL A 322 -4.30 -3.24 -24.96
N ASP A 323 -5.14 -3.68 -25.89
CA ASP A 323 -5.12 -3.26 -27.29
C ASP A 323 -5.88 -1.94 -27.43
N PHE A 324 -5.19 -0.84 -27.09
CA PHE A 324 -5.73 0.51 -27.22
C PHE A 324 -5.58 1.01 -28.66
N ASN A 325 -6.61 1.73 -29.15
CA ASN A 325 -6.50 2.43 -30.43
C ASN A 325 -5.58 3.66 -30.27
N GLU A 326 -4.35 3.58 -30.80
CA GLU A 326 -3.33 4.62 -30.67
C GLU A 326 -3.76 5.97 -31.27
N ASP A 327 -4.72 5.99 -32.19
CA ASP A 327 -5.26 7.24 -32.77
C ASP A 327 -6.09 8.05 -31.75
N GLN A 328 -6.63 7.39 -30.72
CA GLN A 328 -7.53 7.99 -29.73
C GLN A 328 -7.04 7.84 -28.29
N VAL A 329 -6.08 6.94 -28.05
CA VAL A 329 -5.60 6.61 -26.71
C VAL A 329 -4.08 6.62 -26.68
N ASN A 330 -3.52 7.50 -25.86
CA ASN A 330 -2.11 7.44 -25.50
C ASN A 330 -1.96 6.71 -24.15
N ALA A 331 -1.58 5.42 -24.20
CA ALA A 331 -1.36 4.61 -23.02
C ALA A 331 0.12 4.60 -22.60
N PHE A 332 0.43 4.87 -21.34
CA PHE A 332 1.82 4.97 -20.86
C PHE A 332 2.00 4.50 -19.42
N LEU A 333 3.21 4.03 -19.12
CA LEU A 333 3.60 3.59 -17.78
C LEU A 333 3.82 4.83 -16.90
N CYS A 334 3.15 4.89 -15.76
CA CYS A 334 3.27 6.00 -14.81
C CYS A 334 2.85 5.55 -13.41
N ASP A 335 3.77 5.63 -12.46
CA ASP A 335 3.43 5.68 -11.05
C ASP A 335 3.14 7.14 -10.67
N VAL A 336 1.88 7.54 -10.76
CA VAL A 336 1.43 8.94 -10.54
C VAL A 336 1.80 9.51 -9.16
N VAL A 337 2.22 8.68 -8.21
CA VAL A 337 2.71 9.12 -6.91
C VAL A 337 4.15 9.61 -6.98
N THR A 338 4.98 9.00 -7.83
CA THR A 338 6.44 9.23 -7.88
C THR A 338 6.92 9.87 -9.18
N ASP A 339 6.29 9.54 -10.30
CA ASP A 339 6.58 10.09 -11.63
C ASP A 339 5.87 11.43 -11.84
N ASP A 340 6.46 12.35 -12.62
CA ASP A 340 5.83 13.63 -12.97
C ASP A 340 4.97 13.48 -14.24
N LEU A 341 3.68 13.79 -14.16
CA LEU A 341 2.80 13.79 -15.34
C LEU A 341 3.25 14.84 -16.38
N GLY A 342 3.94 15.89 -15.93
CA GLY A 342 4.52 16.92 -16.81
C GLY A 342 5.59 16.41 -17.77
N ASP A 343 6.18 15.23 -17.51
CA ASP A 343 7.16 14.63 -18.42
C ASP A 343 6.52 14.02 -19.66
N THR A 344 5.23 13.65 -19.57
CA THR A 344 4.48 13.02 -20.67
C THR A 344 3.45 13.96 -21.30
N MET A 345 2.95 14.93 -20.53
CA MET A 345 1.85 15.80 -20.95
C MET A 345 2.17 17.27 -20.76
N MET A 346 1.60 18.08 -21.63
CA MET A 346 1.70 19.53 -21.51
C MET A 346 0.94 20.02 -20.25
N PRO A 347 1.46 21.02 -19.54
CA PRO A 347 0.71 21.66 -18.46
C PRO A 347 -0.63 22.20 -18.94
N SER A 348 -1.66 22.09 -18.10
CA SER A 348 -3.01 22.58 -18.40
C SER A 348 -3.60 22.13 -19.75
N SER A 349 -3.37 20.88 -20.15
CA SER A 349 -3.89 20.31 -21.39
C SER A 349 -5.11 19.40 -21.21
N ILE A 350 -5.40 18.97 -19.98
CA ILE A 350 -6.42 17.95 -19.69
C ILE A 350 -7.75 18.61 -19.28
N ASP A 351 -8.85 18.24 -19.95
CA ASP A 351 -10.20 18.72 -19.64
C ASP A 351 -10.82 17.98 -18.44
N VAL A 352 -10.63 16.66 -18.40
CA VAL A 352 -11.22 15.81 -17.35
C VAL A 352 -10.22 14.76 -16.91
N VAL A 353 -10.11 14.55 -15.61
CA VAL A 353 -9.34 13.46 -15.01
C VAL A 353 -10.29 12.51 -14.33
N THR A 354 -10.17 11.22 -14.59
CA THR A 354 -10.99 10.16 -13.99
C THR A 354 -10.15 9.33 -13.02
N LEU A 355 -10.65 9.20 -11.78
CA LEU A 355 -10.03 8.44 -10.68
C LEU A 355 -11.03 7.38 -10.19
N ILE A 356 -11.14 6.27 -10.92
CA ILE A 356 -12.18 5.26 -10.68
C ILE A 356 -11.58 4.01 -10.03
N PHE A 357 -11.92 3.78 -8.76
CA PHE A 357 -11.37 2.73 -7.90
C PHE A 357 -9.83 2.76 -7.87
N MET A 358 -9.27 3.96 -7.88
CA MET A 358 -7.83 4.19 -7.98
C MET A 358 -7.27 4.75 -6.69
N LEU A 359 -7.85 5.83 -6.14
CA LEU A 359 -7.31 6.43 -4.93
C LEU A 359 -7.39 5.46 -3.76
N SER A 360 -8.45 4.65 -3.65
CA SER A 360 -8.55 3.66 -2.57
C SER A 360 -7.41 2.63 -2.55
N ALA A 361 -6.76 2.38 -3.69
CA ALA A 361 -5.62 1.47 -3.76
C ALA A 361 -4.32 2.11 -3.23
N VAL A 362 -4.29 3.44 -3.07
CA VAL A 362 -3.13 4.21 -2.66
C VAL A 362 -3.19 4.49 -1.16
N CYS A 363 -2.03 4.54 -0.51
CA CYS A 363 -1.96 4.98 0.89
C CYS A 363 -2.58 6.39 1.04
N PRO A 364 -3.47 6.62 2.02
CA PRO A 364 -4.09 7.93 2.28
C PRO A 364 -3.10 9.09 2.36
N LYS A 365 -1.91 8.82 2.88
CA LYS A 365 -0.83 9.81 3.03
C LYS A 365 -0.21 10.26 1.73
N LYS A 366 -0.32 9.46 0.67
CA LYS A 366 0.27 9.73 -0.65
C LYS A 366 -0.75 10.31 -1.63
N MET A 367 -2.05 10.26 -1.34
CA MET A 367 -3.10 10.75 -2.24
C MET A 367 -2.97 12.24 -2.59
N HIS A 368 -2.47 13.07 -1.67
CA HIS A 368 -2.26 14.50 -1.94
C HIS A 368 -1.19 14.74 -3.03
N LEU A 369 -0.18 13.86 -3.14
CA LEU A 369 0.84 13.94 -4.19
C LEU A 369 0.22 13.70 -5.57
N ILE A 370 -0.71 12.75 -5.66
CA ILE A 370 -1.48 12.48 -6.88
C ILE A 370 -2.26 13.73 -7.30
N LEU A 371 -2.98 14.34 -6.37
CA LEU A 371 -3.76 15.55 -6.66
C LEU A 371 -2.87 16.73 -7.06
N GLN A 372 -1.70 16.90 -6.44
CA GLN A 372 -0.71 17.90 -6.85
C GLN A 372 -0.19 17.65 -8.27
N ASN A 373 0.08 16.39 -8.61
CA ASN A 373 0.55 15.99 -9.94
C ASN A 373 -0.52 16.24 -11.00
N VAL A 374 -1.75 15.78 -10.73
CA VAL A 374 -2.93 16.00 -11.60
C VAL A 374 -3.17 17.50 -11.83
N LYS A 375 -3.03 18.33 -10.79
CA LYS A 375 -3.23 19.79 -10.89
C LYS A 375 -2.31 20.46 -11.91
N LYS A 376 -1.11 19.91 -12.16
CA LYS A 376 -0.15 20.46 -13.15
C LYS A 376 -0.68 20.35 -14.59
N VAL A 377 -1.36 19.25 -14.90
CA VAL A 377 -1.81 18.93 -16.27
C VAL A 377 -3.28 19.28 -16.50
N LEU A 378 -4.08 19.43 -15.44
CA LEU A 378 -5.48 19.82 -15.54
C LEU A 378 -5.63 21.29 -15.95
N LYS A 379 -6.59 21.56 -16.83
CA LYS A 379 -6.99 22.93 -17.19
C LYS A 379 -7.58 23.67 -15.97
N PRO A 380 -7.51 25.02 -15.93
CA PRO A 380 -8.10 25.80 -14.83
C PRO A 380 -9.60 25.56 -14.59
N ASP A 381 -10.36 25.23 -15.64
CA ASP A 381 -11.78 24.86 -15.63
C ASP A 381 -12.01 23.34 -15.79
N GLY A 382 -10.93 22.56 -15.69
CA GLY A 382 -10.97 21.11 -15.79
C GLY A 382 -11.60 20.45 -14.56
N HIS A 383 -12.10 19.23 -14.73
CA HIS A 383 -12.83 18.51 -13.69
C HIS A 383 -12.11 17.22 -13.31
N ILE A 384 -12.15 16.88 -12.02
CA ILE A 384 -11.79 15.54 -11.54
C ILE A 384 -13.08 14.79 -11.23
N LEU A 385 -13.24 13.63 -11.84
CA LEU A 385 -14.35 12.72 -11.62
C LEU A 385 -13.83 11.52 -10.82
N LEU A 386 -14.27 11.41 -9.57
CA LEU A 386 -13.82 10.38 -8.64
C LEU A 386 -14.93 9.36 -8.43
N ARG A 387 -14.58 8.07 -8.40
CA ARG A 387 -15.48 7.05 -7.87
C ARG A 387 -14.70 6.03 -7.09
N ASP A 388 -14.94 5.93 -5.80
CA ASP A 388 -14.17 5.03 -4.93
C ASP A 388 -15.03 4.41 -3.82
N TYR A 389 -14.45 3.52 -3.00
CA TYR A 389 -15.21 2.84 -1.94
C TYR A 389 -15.63 3.81 -0.83
N ALA A 390 -16.86 3.70 -0.33
CA ALA A 390 -17.35 4.54 0.76
C ALA A 390 -17.42 3.79 2.09
N ILE A 391 -17.33 4.50 3.21
CA ILE A 391 -17.48 3.91 4.54
C ILE A 391 -18.84 3.21 4.70
N GLY A 392 -18.81 2.06 5.37
CA GLY A 392 -19.98 1.19 5.57
C GLY A 392 -20.32 0.33 4.35
N ASP A 393 -19.42 0.23 3.38
CA ASP A 393 -19.50 -0.80 2.34
C ASP A 393 -19.37 -2.20 2.96
N TYR A 394 -20.15 -3.16 2.46
CA TYR A 394 -20.14 -4.53 2.95
C TYR A 394 -18.75 -5.16 2.99
N ALA A 395 -17.90 -4.90 1.99
CA ALA A 395 -16.55 -5.42 1.98
C ALA A 395 -15.70 -4.82 3.11
N GLN A 396 -15.93 -3.56 3.51
CA GLN A 396 -15.28 -2.98 4.69
C GLN A 396 -15.66 -3.76 5.95
N VAL A 397 -16.95 -4.00 6.15
CA VAL A 397 -17.50 -4.72 7.32
C VAL A 397 -16.92 -6.14 7.40
N GLU A 398 -16.78 -6.82 6.26
CA GLU A 398 -16.16 -8.15 6.23
C GLU A 398 -14.65 -8.14 6.51
N LEU A 399 -13.94 -7.08 6.08
CA LEU A 399 -12.51 -6.92 6.37
C LEU A 399 -12.27 -6.56 7.84
N ASP A 400 -13.17 -5.78 8.46
CA ASP A 400 -13.17 -5.49 9.90
C ASP A 400 -13.29 -6.79 10.71
N LYS A 401 -14.27 -7.63 10.39
CA LYS A 401 -14.48 -8.94 11.06
C LYS A 401 -13.25 -9.85 11.01
N ARG A 402 -12.40 -9.69 9.98
CA ARG A 402 -11.20 -10.51 9.76
C ARG A 402 -9.93 -9.88 10.33
N ASN A 403 -10.02 -8.75 11.05
CA ASN A 403 -8.87 -8.00 11.56
C ASN A 403 -7.85 -7.65 10.46
N GLN A 404 -8.32 -7.29 9.26
CA GLN A 404 -7.46 -6.93 8.12
C GLN A 404 -7.26 -5.42 7.96
N MET A 405 -7.53 -4.64 9.02
CA MET A 405 -7.34 -3.20 9.03
C MET A 405 -5.86 -2.83 9.23
N ILE A 406 -5.31 -2.04 8.32
CA ILE A 406 -3.94 -1.49 8.36
C ILE A 406 -3.93 -0.22 9.22
N SER A 407 -4.89 0.68 8.96
CA SER A 407 -5.13 1.92 9.71
C SER A 407 -6.61 2.28 9.57
N GLU A 408 -7.08 3.31 10.27
CA GLU A 408 -8.48 3.74 10.20
C GLU A 408 -8.96 3.83 8.74
N ASN A 409 -10.04 3.10 8.43
CA ASN A 409 -10.65 2.97 7.10
C ASN A 409 -9.74 2.42 5.98
N PHE A 410 -8.54 1.92 6.30
CA PHE A 410 -7.57 1.37 5.34
C PHE A 410 -7.30 -0.10 5.62
N TYR A 411 -7.49 -0.95 4.62
CA TYR A 411 -7.49 -2.41 4.80
C TYR A 411 -6.59 -3.12 3.81
N ILE A 412 -6.13 -4.31 4.18
CA ILE A 412 -5.51 -5.28 3.27
C ILE A 412 -6.52 -6.33 2.85
N ARG A 413 -6.61 -6.61 1.56
CA ARG A 413 -7.47 -7.64 0.98
C ARG A 413 -6.77 -8.98 0.96
N GLY A 414 -7.54 -10.06 0.77
CA GLY A 414 -7.00 -11.42 0.71
C GLY A 414 -6.03 -11.67 -0.45
N ASP A 415 -6.04 -10.83 -1.49
CA ASP A 415 -5.08 -10.86 -2.60
C ASP A 415 -3.82 -10.02 -2.35
N GLY A 416 -3.69 -9.43 -1.16
CA GLY A 416 -2.56 -8.58 -0.77
C GLY A 416 -2.70 -7.12 -1.22
N THR A 417 -3.72 -6.75 -1.99
CA THR A 417 -3.97 -5.35 -2.35
C THR A 417 -4.56 -4.56 -1.19
N SER A 418 -4.37 -3.25 -1.16
CA SER A 418 -4.97 -2.38 -0.15
C SER A 418 -6.25 -1.71 -0.65
N ALA A 419 -7.13 -1.35 0.28
CA ALA A 419 -8.34 -0.58 0.00
C ALA A 419 -8.65 0.40 1.12
N PHE A 420 -8.73 1.68 0.77
CA PHE A 420 -9.26 2.74 1.62
C PHE A 420 -10.76 2.96 1.37
N TYR A 421 -11.51 3.16 2.44
CA TYR A 421 -12.94 3.47 2.41
C TYR A 421 -13.15 4.93 2.83
N PHE A 422 -13.69 5.73 1.91
CA PHE A 422 -13.75 7.17 2.06
C PHE A 422 -14.99 7.64 2.83
N SER A 423 -14.80 8.63 3.70
CA SER A 423 -15.87 9.52 4.14
C SER A 423 -15.94 10.77 3.27
N GLU A 424 -17.10 11.43 3.25
CA GLU A 424 -17.29 12.72 2.59
C GLU A 424 -16.35 13.80 3.18
N GLU A 425 -16.17 13.79 4.51
CA GLU A 425 -15.27 14.72 5.22
C GLU A 425 -13.80 14.52 4.81
N PHE A 426 -13.35 13.27 4.69
CA PHE A 426 -11.98 12.97 4.29
C PHE A 426 -11.70 13.47 2.87
N LEU A 427 -12.60 13.18 1.92
CA LEU A 427 -12.45 13.64 0.54
C LEU A 427 -12.51 15.16 0.44
N SER A 428 -13.41 15.80 1.19
CA SER A 428 -13.51 17.26 1.23
C SER A 428 -12.22 17.91 1.73
N THR A 429 -11.63 17.34 2.78
CA THR A 429 -10.35 17.81 3.32
C THR A 429 -9.20 17.58 2.34
N LEU A 430 -9.14 16.39 1.71
CA LEU A 430 -8.09 16.03 0.77
C LEU A 430 -8.10 16.92 -0.48
N PHE A 431 -9.26 17.04 -1.14
CA PHE A 431 -9.40 17.85 -2.35
C PHE A 431 -9.31 19.34 -2.07
N GLY A 432 -9.94 19.81 -0.98
CA GLY A 432 -9.83 21.20 -0.53
C GLY A 432 -8.38 21.60 -0.20
N GLY A 433 -7.65 20.71 0.48
CA GLY A 433 -6.22 20.91 0.80
C GLY A 433 -5.32 20.96 -0.44
N ALA A 434 -5.70 20.29 -1.53
CA ALA A 434 -5.02 20.39 -2.83
C ALA A 434 -5.48 21.60 -3.66
N GLY A 435 -6.43 22.39 -3.15
CA GLY A 435 -6.97 23.59 -3.78
C GLY A 435 -7.97 23.31 -4.89
N PHE A 436 -8.71 22.21 -4.80
CA PHE A 436 -9.88 21.92 -5.63
C PHE A 436 -11.17 22.34 -4.92
N THR A 437 -12.19 22.66 -5.71
CA THR A 437 -13.54 22.93 -5.20
C THR A 437 -14.45 21.75 -5.52
N ILE A 438 -15.19 21.28 -4.52
CA ILE A 438 -16.18 20.21 -4.71
C ILE A 438 -17.40 20.81 -5.39
N VAL A 439 -17.77 20.24 -6.54
CA VAL A 439 -18.97 20.62 -7.29
C VAL A 439 -20.17 19.78 -6.86
N ASP A 440 -19.95 18.50 -6.65
CA ASP A 440 -20.95 17.50 -6.29
C ASP A 440 -20.26 16.38 -5.50
N MET A 441 -20.97 15.74 -4.57
CA MET A 441 -20.48 14.61 -3.78
C MET A 441 -21.66 13.79 -3.29
N ASP A 442 -21.68 12.50 -3.62
CA ASP A 442 -22.78 11.61 -3.25
C ASP A 442 -22.31 10.20 -2.87
N ILE A 443 -23.03 9.56 -1.95
CA ILE A 443 -22.83 8.15 -1.61
C ILE A 443 -23.85 7.28 -2.37
N TYR A 444 -23.35 6.47 -3.28
CA TYR A 444 -24.14 5.50 -4.03
C TYR A 444 -24.18 4.14 -3.34
N GLY A 445 -25.37 3.73 -2.87
CA GLY A 445 -25.63 2.40 -2.32
C GLY A 445 -26.26 1.45 -3.34
N ARG A 446 -25.71 0.23 -3.47
CA ARG A 446 -26.30 -0.86 -4.26
C ARG A 446 -26.40 -2.11 -3.41
N GLN A 447 -27.62 -2.62 -3.23
CA GLN A 447 -27.83 -3.95 -2.65
C GLN A 447 -27.31 -5.03 -3.59
N ILE A 448 -26.51 -5.95 -3.05
CA ILE A 448 -26.01 -7.13 -3.73
C ILE A 448 -26.98 -8.28 -3.47
N GLN A 449 -27.58 -8.81 -4.54
CA GLN A 449 -28.47 -9.95 -4.44
C GLN A 449 -27.67 -11.25 -4.65
N ASN A 450 -27.59 -12.10 -3.62
CA ASN A 450 -26.97 -13.41 -3.75
C ASN A 450 -27.93 -14.40 -4.46
N ARG A 451 -27.77 -14.57 -5.77
CA ARG A 451 -28.63 -15.43 -6.60
C ARG A 451 -28.59 -16.91 -6.22
N SER A 452 -27.59 -17.38 -5.47
CA SER A 452 -27.55 -18.78 -5.00
C SER A 452 -28.45 -19.06 -3.79
N GLN A 453 -28.93 -18.02 -3.09
CA GLN A 453 -29.75 -18.17 -1.87
C GLN A 453 -31.22 -17.73 -2.05
N ASN A 454 -31.64 -17.33 -3.25
CA ASN A 454 -33.03 -17.00 -3.58
C ASN A 454 -33.71 -15.93 -2.68
N ILE A 455 -32.92 -15.03 -2.09
CA ILE A 455 -33.44 -13.90 -1.30
C ILE A 455 -33.61 -12.71 -2.26
N THR A 456 -34.82 -12.17 -2.35
CA THR A 456 -35.16 -10.97 -3.12
C THR A 456 -35.72 -9.92 -2.18
N MET A 457 -35.07 -8.75 -2.09
CA MET A 457 -35.62 -7.60 -1.39
C MET A 457 -35.49 -6.35 -2.28
N SER A 458 -36.54 -5.52 -2.24
CA SER A 458 -36.79 -4.43 -3.16
C SER A 458 -35.89 -3.22 -2.94
N ARG A 459 -35.49 -2.58 -4.05
CA ARG A 459 -34.85 -1.25 -4.09
C ARG A 459 -35.70 -0.23 -3.32
N MET A 460 -35.15 0.33 -2.25
CA MET A 460 -35.53 1.65 -1.78
C MET A 460 -34.26 2.46 -1.53
N ASP A 461 -34.37 3.76 -1.79
CA ASP A 461 -33.32 4.75 -1.61
C ASP A 461 -32.70 4.60 -0.22
N ALA A 462 -31.38 4.43 -0.18
CA ALA A 462 -30.61 4.12 1.00
C ALA A 462 -30.48 5.36 1.91
N LYS A 463 -31.59 5.84 2.45
CA LYS A 463 -31.63 6.63 3.67
C LYS A 463 -32.40 5.81 4.71
N GLU A 464 -31.64 5.40 5.71
CA GLU A 464 -32.05 4.92 7.03
C GLU A 464 -32.19 3.41 7.34
N HIS A 465 -32.72 2.48 6.54
CA HIS A 465 -33.04 1.13 7.09
C HIS A 465 -32.69 -0.07 6.19
N SER A 466 -31.41 -0.27 5.83
CA SER A 466 -30.98 -1.51 5.18
C SER A 466 -29.89 -2.23 5.96
N ASP A 467 -30.10 -3.52 6.18
CA ASP A 467 -29.16 -4.45 6.81
C ASP A 467 -27.74 -4.32 6.22
N PRO A 468 -26.71 -3.97 7.02
CA PRO A 468 -25.35 -3.75 6.53
C PRO A 468 -24.73 -4.98 5.85
N GLU A 469 -25.32 -6.17 5.98
CA GLU A 469 -24.80 -7.43 5.45
C GLU A 469 -24.93 -7.62 3.91
N THR A 470 -25.49 -6.66 3.15
CA THR A 470 -25.67 -6.83 1.70
C THR A 470 -25.42 -5.58 0.83
N LEU A 471 -24.87 -4.50 1.39
CA LEU A 471 -24.83 -3.19 0.71
C LEU A 471 -23.43 -2.84 0.19
N GLN A 472 -23.29 -2.69 -1.12
CA GLN A 472 -22.10 -2.07 -1.74
C GLN A 472 -22.26 -0.55 -1.73
N ARG A 473 -21.26 0.19 -1.27
CA ARG A 473 -21.25 1.65 -1.25
C ARG A 473 -20.04 2.20 -1.98
N SER A 474 -20.28 3.18 -2.85
CA SER A 474 -19.23 3.94 -3.51
C SER A 474 -19.52 5.43 -3.41
N LEU A 475 -18.50 6.24 -3.18
CA LEU A 475 -18.60 7.69 -3.20
C LEU A 475 -18.28 8.18 -4.62
N ILE A 476 -19.11 9.08 -5.14
CA ILE A 476 -19.05 9.68 -6.49
C ILE A 476 -18.82 11.17 -6.34
#